data_AF-A0A935VJA7-F1
#
_entry.id   AF-A0A935VJA7-F1
#
_cell.length_a   1.000
_cell.length_b   1.000
_cell.length_c   1.000
_cell.angle_alpha   90.00
_cell.angle_beta   90.00
_cell.angle_gamma   90.00
#
_symmetry.space_group_name_H-M   'P 1'
#
loop_
_entity.id
_entity.type
_entity.pdbx_description
1 polymer ?
#
loop_
_entity_poly.entity_id
_entity_poly.type
_entity_poly.pdbx_seq_one_letter_code
_entity_poly.pdbx_strand_id
1 'polypeptide(L)'
;MGIIISSSTVHENIKRIKEFEIGLEENEEFIAMDEKSNKLFLLKLNAPSTHNYRGALKFVNTAISLSGVIRKDVHHLALMDELATHYYLGNADLLFSRLASFKRMVDKGDVIFSFERQVPKLLNDLFNHPNETKYFSKLFKIVDDSLEEDKMLVYKPYLMLYLLKAK
;
A
#
# COMPACT_ATOMS: atom_id res chain seq x y z
N MET A 1 -12.14 17.19 -8.81
CA MET A 1 -11.26 16.66 -9.88
C MET A 1 -10.21 15.79 -9.22
N GLY A 2 -10.25 14.47 -9.40
CA GLY A 2 -9.23 13.57 -8.85
C GLY A 2 -8.02 13.52 -9.77
N ILE A 3 -6.83 13.77 -9.23
CA ILE A 3 -5.58 13.57 -9.98
C ILE A 3 -5.30 12.07 -9.98
N ILE A 4 -5.46 11.44 -11.14
CA ILE A 4 -5.04 10.05 -11.38
C ILE A 4 -3.60 10.10 -11.86
N ILE A 5 -2.66 9.66 -11.03
CA ILE A 5 -1.24 9.55 -11.40
C ILE A 5 -1.03 8.14 -11.96
N SER A 6 -0.72 8.03 -13.26
CA SER A 6 -0.32 6.75 -13.86
C SER A 6 1.18 6.50 -13.62
N SER A 7 1.54 5.26 -13.35
CA SER A 7 2.92 4.85 -13.03
C SER A 7 3.92 5.14 -14.16
N SER A 8 3.48 5.22 -15.41
CA SER A 8 4.33 5.43 -16.59
C SER A 8 4.84 6.86 -16.77
N THR A 9 4.31 7.84 -16.03
CA THR A 9 4.63 9.28 -16.23
C THR A 9 5.24 9.94 -14.99
N VAL A 10 5.53 9.17 -13.92
CA VAL A 10 5.97 9.72 -12.64
C VAL A 10 7.31 10.47 -12.76
N HIS A 11 8.26 9.94 -13.53
CA HIS A 11 9.57 10.56 -13.72
C HIS A 11 9.45 11.93 -14.44
N GLU A 12 8.56 12.01 -15.43
CA GLU A 12 8.30 13.23 -16.20
C GLU A 12 7.56 14.29 -15.34
N ASN A 13 6.83 13.86 -14.30
CA ASN A 13 6.02 14.74 -13.47
C ASN A 13 6.59 14.99 -12.07
N ILE A 14 7.85 14.62 -11.78
CA ILE A 14 8.43 14.69 -10.43
C ILE A 14 8.39 16.10 -9.82
N LYS A 15 8.53 17.15 -10.65
CA LYS A 15 8.41 18.54 -10.20
C LYS A 15 6.97 18.89 -9.80
N ARG A 16 5.99 18.48 -10.60
CA ARG A 16 4.56 18.71 -10.33
C ARG A 16 4.09 17.93 -9.10
N ILE A 17 4.65 16.75 -8.86
CA ILE A 17 4.42 15.96 -7.66
C ILE A 17 4.93 16.71 -6.43
N LYS A 18 6.15 17.27 -6.47
CA LYS A 18 6.67 18.09 -5.36
C LYS A 18 5.84 19.36 -5.12
N GLU A 19 5.43 20.04 -6.17
CA GLU A 19 4.53 21.20 -6.07
C GLU A 19 3.18 20.81 -5.45
N PHE A 20 2.65 19.63 -5.79
CA PHE A 20 1.44 19.09 -5.18
C PHE A 20 1.65 18.72 -3.70
N GLU A 21 2.80 18.12 -3.34
CA GLU A 21 3.14 17.83 -1.94
C GLU A 21 3.19 19.12 -1.10
N ILE A 22 3.86 20.16 -1.59
CA ILE A 22 3.92 21.48 -0.93
C ILE A 22 2.51 22.07 -0.79
N GLY A 23 1.73 22.08 -1.87
CA GLY A 23 0.36 22.60 -1.82
C GLY A 23 -0.53 21.80 -0.87
N LEU A 24 -0.27 20.51 -0.66
CA LEU A 24 -1.01 19.67 0.28
C LEU A 24 -0.66 19.99 1.73
N GLU A 25 0.61 20.27 2.02
CA GLU A 25 1.08 20.73 3.34
C GLU A 25 0.50 22.13 3.64
N GLU A 26 0.53 23.05 2.68
CA GLU A 26 0.04 24.43 2.84
C GLU A 26 -1.48 24.51 3.03
N ASN A 27 -2.24 23.55 2.50
CA ASN A 27 -3.71 23.54 2.55
C ASN A 27 -4.27 22.46 3.48
N GLU A 28 -3.41 21.85 4.31
CA GLU A 28 -3.79 20.68 5.10
C GLU A 28 -5.04 20.94 5.94
N GLU A 29 -5.17 22.09 6.60
CA GLU A 29 -6.31 22.40 7.47
C GLU A 29 -7.68 22.45 6.75
N PHE A 30 -7.70 22.64 5.43
CA PHE A 30 -8.93 22.77 4.64
C PHE A 30 -9.37 21.47 3.95
N ILE A 31 -8.55 20.42 4.00
CA ILE A 31 -8.83 19.15 3.33
C ILE A 31 -9.57 18.22 4.31
N ALA A 32 -10.66 17.61 3.86
CA ALA A 32 -11.37 16.60 4.64
C ALA A 32 -10.45 15.39 4.93
N MET A 33 -10.58 14.79 6.13
CA MET A 33 -9.63 13.77 6.58
C MET A 33 -9.62 12.49 5.73
N ASP A 34 -10.76 12.11 5.15
CA ASP A 34 -10.90 10.99 4.22
C ASP A 34 -10.15 11.27 2.90
N GLU A 35 -10.24 12.50 2.39
CA GLU A 35 -9.48 12.93 1.22
C GLU A 35 -7.97 12.99 1.50
N LYS A 36 -7.56 13.44 2.69
CA LYS A 36 -6.14 13.42 3.10
C LYS A 36 -5.58 12.01 3.07
N SER A 37 -6.31 11.07 3.69
CA SER A 37 -5.93 9.66 3.75
C SER A 37 -5.79 9.07 2.35
N ASN A 38 -6.77 9.32 1.47
CA ASN A 38 -6.72 8.84 0.10
C ASN A 38 -5.56 9.46 -0.69
N LYS A 39 -5.31 10.77 -0.57
CA LYS A 39 -4.21 11.46 -1.26
C LYS A 39 -2.83 10.96 -0.81
N LEU A 40 -2.62 10.76 0.49
CA LEU A 40 -1.37 10.17 1.02
C LEU A 40 -1.17 8.73 0.54
N PHE A 41 -2.26 7.97 0.49
CA PHE A 41 -2.29 6.65 -0.15
C PHE A 41 -2.03 6.72 -1.66
N LEU A 42 -2.21 7.84 -2.35
CA LEU A 42 -1.80 7.95 -3.77
C LEU A 42 -0.34 8.36 -3.91
N LEU A 43 0.16 9.23 -3.03
CA LEU A 43 1.53 9.75 -3.09
C LEU A 43 2.60 8.67 -2.93
N LYS A 44 2.35 7.59 -2.17
CA LYS A 44 3.33 6.51 -2.05
C LYS A 44 3.65 5.82 -3.38
N LEU A 45 2.77 5.92 -4.38
CA LEU A 45 2.96 5.33 -5.71
C LEU A 45 4.06 6.00 -6.53
N ASN A 46 4.62 7.11 -6.04
CA ASN A 46 5.80 7.74 -6.62
C ASN A 46 7.11 7.05 -6.20
N ALA A 47 7.10 6.36 -5.06
CA ALA A 47 8.29 5.68 -4.55
C ALA A 47 8.86 4.58 -5.46
N PRO A 48 8.05 3.79 -6.17
CA PRO A 48 8.57 2.69 -6.97
C PRO A 48 9.33 3.15 -8.21
N SER A 49 8.79 4.15 -8.90
CA SER A 49 9.42 4.74 -10.09
C SER A 49 10.66 5.57 -9.74
N THR A 50 10.84 5.93 -8.47
CA THR A 50 11.97 6.73 -7.98
C THR A 50 12.90 5.96 -7.03
N HIS A 51 12.63 4.67 -6.79
CA HIS A 51 13.31 3.81 -5.80
C HIS A 51 13.37 4.43 -4.38
N ASN A 52 12.50 5.40 -4.08
CA ASN A 52 12.47 6.11 -2.81
C ASN A 52 11.55 5.40 -1.80
N TYR A 53 11.89 4.17 -1.44
CA TYR A 53 11.08 3.36 -0.53
C TYR A 53 11.00 3.94 0.89
N ARG A 54 12.00 4.73 1.33
CA ARG A 54 11.94 5.47 2.60
C ARG A 54 10.88 6.58 2.56
N GLY A 55 10.78 7.31 1.45
CA GLY A 55 9.71 8.28 1.22
C GLY A 55 8.34 7.61 1.17
N ALA A 56 8.22 6.46 0.50
CA ALA A 56 7.00 5.64 0.51
C ALA A 56 6.55 5.31 1.94
N LEU A 57 7.49 4.86 2.77
CA LEU A 57 7.21 4.48 4.15
C LEU A 57 6.62 5.63 4.97
N LYS A 58 7.09 6.87 4.75
CA LYS A 58 6.50 8.07 5.38
C LYS A 58 5.02 8.18 5.02
N PHE A 59 4.70 8.17 3.72
CA PHE A 59 3.32 8.30 3.24
C PHE A 59 2.41 7.14 3.67
N VAL A 60 2.93 5.90 3.64
CA VAL A 60 2.21 4.71 4.07
C VAL A 60 1.87 4.79 5.56
N ASN A 61 2.83 5.14 6.43
CA ASN A 61 2.58 5.25 7.86
C ASN A 61 1.56 6.36 8.18
N THR A 62 1.65 7.51 7.51
CA THR A 62 0.65 8.58 7.68
C THR A 62 -0.73 8.14 7.18
N ALA A 63 -0.80 7.43 6.05
CA ALA A 63 -2.05 6.90 5.52
C ALA A 63 -2.69 5.89 6.49
N ILE A 64 -1.92 4.96 7.07
CA ILE A 64 -2.37 4.01 8.10
C ILE A 64 -2.96 4.75 9.30
N SER A 65 -2.24 5.76 9.81
CA SER A 65 -2.65 6.52 10.99
C SER A 65 -3.96 7.28 10.79
N LEU A 66 -4.19 7.85 9.61
CA LEU A 66 -5.39 8.64 9.32
C LEU A 66 -6.59 7.77 8.91
N SER A 67 -6.33 6.67 8.19
CA SER A 67 -7.38 5.83 7.61
C SER A 67 -8.09 4.93 8.62
N GLY A 68 -7.42 4.58 9.74
CA GLY A 68 -7.90 3.54 10.66
C GLY A 68 -9.31 3.75 11.22
N VAL A 69 -9.79 4.99 11.28
CA VAL A 69 -11.14 5.33 11.78
C VAL A 69 -12.08 5.79 10.67
N ILE A 70 -11.55 6.22 9.52
CA ILE A 70 -12.30 7.02 8.53
C ILE A 70 -12.50 6.26 7.22
N ARG A 71 -11.51 5.46 6.81
CA ARG A 71 -11.47 4.73 5.54
C ARG A 71 -10.80 3.38 5.74
N LYS A 72 -11.53 2.42 6.32
CA LYS A 72 -10.99 1.07 6.61
C LYS A 72 -10.45 0.36 5.35
N ASP A 73 -11.06 0.59 4.19
CA ASP A 73 -10.54 0.12 2.91
C ASP A 73 -9.12 0.65 2.63
N VAL A 74 -8.91 1.97 2.74
CA VAL A 74 -7.59 2.60 2.57
C VAL A 74 -6.60 2.11 3.64
N HIS A 75 -7.07 1.88 4.86
CA HIS A 75 -6.25 1.37 5.95
C HIS A 75 -5.67 -0.01 5.62
N HIS A 76 -6.52 -0.94 5.20
CA HIS A 76 -6.10 -2.32 4.91
C HIS A 76 -5.20 -2.38 3.68
N LEU A 77 -5.46 -1.57 2.65
CA LEU A 77 -4.57 -1.43 1.50
C LEU A 77 -3.22 -0.81 1.91
N ALA A 78 -3.20 0.18 2.81
CA ALA A 78 -1.96 0.79 3.28
C ALA A 78 -1.12 -0.18 4.15
N LEU A 79 -1.76 -1.05 4.94
CA LEU A 79 -1.07 -2.13 5.65
C LEU A 79 -0.37 -3.09 4.67
N MET A 80 -1.02 -3.43 3.56
CA MET A 80 -0.41 -4.23 2.49
C MET A 80 0.79 -3.53 1.84
N ASP A 81 0.68 -2.24 1.58
CA ASP A 81 1.79 -1.44 1.03
C ASP A 81 2.95 -1.31 2.01
N GLU A 82 2.70 -1.31 3.32
CA GLU A 82 3.73 -1.32 4.36
C GLU A 82 4.60 -2.58 4.27
N LEU A 83 3.97 -3.74 4.07
CA LEU A 83 4.67 -5.01 3.87
C LEU A 83 5.58 -4.97 2.64
N ALA A 84 5.04 -4.53 1.50
CA ALA A 84 5.81 -4.40 0.26
C ALA A 84 6.98 -3.40 0.43
N THR A 85 6.74 -2.29 1.12
CA THR A 85 7.76 -1.26 1.36
C THR A 85 8.91 -1.80 2.23
N HIS A 86 8.60 -2.53 3.30
CA HIS A 86 9.63 -3.12 4.15
C HIS A 86 10.42 -4.23 3.45
N TYR A 87 9.79 -5.00 2.57
CA TYR A 87 10.48 -5.95 1.70
C TYR A 87 11.53 -5.26 0.83
N TYR A 88 11.15 -4.19 0.12
CA TYR A 88 12.08 -3.43 -0.73
C TYR A 88 13.19 -2.71 0.04
N LEU A 89 12.94 -2.31 1.29
CA LEU A 89 13.95 -1.72 2.16
C LEU A 89 14.94 -2.75 2.74
N GLY A 90 14.66 -4.05 2.61
CA GLY A 90 15.44 -5.11 3.26
C GLY A 90 15.29 -5.12 4.79
N ASN A 91 14.24 -4.50 5.33
CA ASN A 91 13.99 -4.38 6.76
C ASN A 91 13.28 -5.63 7.31
N ALA A 92 13.99 -6.77 7.33
CA ALA A 92 13.41 -8.07 7.66
C ALA A 92 12.70 -8.11 9.03
N ASP A 93 13.29 -7.53 10.08
CA ASP A 93 12.71 -7.54 11.43
C ASP A 93 11.38 -6.77 11.50
N LEU A 94 11.33 -5.60 10.85
CA LEU A 94 10.10 -4.79 10.78
C LEU A 94 9.06 -5.48 9.90
N LEU A 95 9.46 -6.01 8.74
CA LEU A 95 8.57 -6.78 7.87
C LEU A 95 7.92 -7.93 8.63
N PHE A 96 8.69 -8.69 9.40
CA PHE A 96 8.21 -9.81 10.20
C PHE A 96 7.21 -9.35 11.28
N SER A 97 7.55 -8.29 12.02
CA SER A 97 6.66 -7.68 13.00
C SER A 97 5.32 -7.23 12.37
N ARG A 98 5.36 -6.63 11.18
CA ARG A 98 4.17 -6.21 10.44
C ARG A 98 3.35 -7.38 9.92
N LEU A 99 3.99 -8.41 9.36
CA LEU A 99 3.32 -9.65 8.94
C LEU A 99 2.59 -10.31 10.12
N ALA A 100 3.22 -10.39 11.29
CA ALA A 100 2.59 -10.93 12.51
C ALA A 100 1.40 -10.08 12.98
N SER A 101 1.50 -8.75 12.88
CA SER A 101 0.38 -7.84 13.18
C SER A 101 -0.78 -8.04 12.21
N PHE A 102 -0.50 -8.08 10.92
CA PHE A 102 -1.49 -8.27 9.86
C PHE A 102 -2.18 -9.63 9.99
N LYS A 103 -1.43 -10.70 10.26
CA LYS A 103 -2.01 -12.03 10.51
C LYS A 103 -2.99 -12.02 11.70
N ARG A 104 -2.63 -11.39 12.82
CA ARG A 104 -3.51 -11.29 14.00
C ARG A 104 -4.78 -10.50 13.71
N MET A 105 -4.72 -9.48 12.86
CA MET A 105 -5.90 -8.73 12.42
C MET A 105 -6.85 -9.61 11.63
N VAL A 106 -6.33 -10.35 10.64
CA VAL A 106 -7.10 -11.30 9.83
C VAL A 106 -7.72 -12.41 10.69
N ASP A 107 -6.95 -13.01 11.61
CA ASP A 107 -7.44 -14.09 12.48
C ASP A 107 -8.59 -13.62 13.39
N LYS A 108 -8.65 -12.32 13.72
CA LYS A 108 -9.75 -11.71 14.50
C LYS A 108 -11.00 -11.41 13.67
N GLY A 109 -10.95 -11.60 12.36
CA GLY A 109 -12.06 -11.31 11.45
C GLY A 109 -12.27 -9.83 11.14
N ASP A 110 -11.32 -8.95 11.50
CA ASP A 110 -11.31 -7.54 11.06
C ASP A 110 -10.77 -7.52 9.63
N VAL A 111 -11.64 -7.82 8.68
CA VAL A 111 -11.33 -7.92 7.24
C VAL A 111 -12.36 -7.15 6.44
N ILE A 112 -11.86 -6.39 5.46
CA ILE A 112 -12.63 -5.58 4.52
C ILE A 112 -12.70 -6.26 3.16
N PHE A 113 -11.61 -6.88 2.73
CA PHE A 113 -11.49 -7.50 1.41
C PHE A 113 -11.54 -9.02 1.50
N SER A 114 -12.06 -9.66 0.46
CA SER A 114 -12.13 -11.13 0.43
C SER A 114 -10.75 -11.80 0.41
N PHE A 115 -9.73 -11.15 -0.17
CA PHE A 115 -8.37 -11.69 -0.18
C PHE A 115 -7.83 -11.90 1.22
N GLU A 116 -8.18 -11.05 2.19
CA GLU A 116 -7.60 -11.07 3.53
C GLU A 116 -7.80 -12.42 4.21
N ARG A 117 -8.93 -13.08 3.93
CA ARG A 117 -9.25 -14.43 4.42
C ARG A 117 -8.46 -15.53 3.73
N GLN A 118 -7.95 -15.27 2.53
CA GLN A 118 -7.20 -16.22 1.70
C GLN A 118 -5.68 -16.13 1.96
N VAL A 119 -5.21 -15.02 2.54
CA VAL A 119 -3.79 -14.80 2.80
C VAL A 119 -3.17 -15.52 4.01
N PRO A 120 -3.87 -16.04 5.05
CA PRO A 120 -3.20 -16.53 6.27
C PRO A 120 -2.09 -17.56 6.03
N LYS A 121 -2.34 -18.51 5.13
CA LYS A 121 -1.34 -19.52 4.73
C LYS A 121 -0.17 -18.89 3.99
N LEU A 122 -0.45 -17.94 3.11
CA LEU A 122 0.56 -17.25 2.32
C LEU A 122 1.39 -16.26 3.16
N LEU A 123 0.78 -15.62 4.16
CA LEU A 123 1.49 -14.81 5.15
C LEU A 123 2.46 -15.68 5.97
N ASN A 124 2.07 -16.90 6.32
CA ASN A 124 2.95 -17.85 6.98
C ASN A 124 4.11 -18.28 6.06
N ASP A 125 3.85 -18.51 4.78
CA ASP A 125 4.90 -18.80 3.81
C ASP A 125 5.88 -17.62 3.65
N LEU A 126 5.36 -16.38 3.55
CA LEU A 126 6.15 -15.15 3.53
C LEU A 126 6.97 -14.95 4.81
N PHE A 127 6.41 -15.31 5.95
CA PHE A 127 7.06 -15.22 7.25
C PHE A 127 8.26 -16.18 7.37
N ASN A 128 8.11 -17.39 6.86
CA ASN A 128 9.19 -18.39 6.85
C ASN A 128 10.22 -18.16 5.75
N HIS A 129 9.82 -17.47 4.67
CA HIS A 129 10.64 -17.23 3.48
C HIS A 129 10.55 -15.77 2.99
N PRO A 130 10.92 -14.77 3.81
CA PRO A 130 10.69 -13.35 3.52
C PRO A 130 11.52 -12.79 2.37
N ASN A 131 12.53 -13.54 1.90
CA ASN A 131 13.37 -13.14 0.78
C ASN A 131 12.94 -13.80 -0.55
N GLU A 132 12.00 -14.74 -0.51
CA GLU A 132 11.60 -15.50 -1.70
C GLU A 132 10.47 -14.79 -2.46
N THR A 133 10.81 -14.19 -3.61
CA THR A 133 9.89 -13.45 -4.49
C THR A 133 8.64 -14.23 -4.87
N LYS A 134 8.72 -15.55 -5.02
CA LYS A 134 7.58 -16.40 -5.43
C LYS A 134 6.36 -16.26 -4.50
N TYR A 135 6.57 -16.04 -3.20
CA TYR A 135 5.47 -15.88 -2.24
C TYR A 135 4.84 -14.49 -2.35
N PHE A 136 5.66 -13.47 -2.63
CA PHE A 136 5.19 -12.12 -2.94
C PHE A 136 4.40 -12.06 -4.26
N SER A 137 4.83 -12.79 -5.30
CA SER A 137 4.10 -12.89 -6.56
C SER A 137 2.76 -13.64 -6.41
N LYS A 138 2.70 -14.65 -5.53
CA LYS A 138 1.43 -15.29 -5.17
C LYS A 138 0.51 -14.34 -4.41
N LEU A 139 1.07 -13.50 -3.52
CA LEU A 139 0.31 -12.53 -2.74
C LEU A 139 -0.34 -11.51 -3.66
N PHE A 140 0.47 -11.02 -4.61
CA PHE A 140 0.01 -10.20 -5.72
C PHE A 140 -1.21 -10.82 -6.42
N LYS A 141 -1.12 -12.07 -6.87
CA LYS A 141 -2.20 -12.70 -7.63
C LYS A 141 -3.50 -12.81 -6.83
N ILE A 142 -3.42 -13.24 -5.56
CA ILE A 142 -4.61 -13.38 -4.70
C ILE A 142 -5.30 -12.02 -4.50
N VAL A 143 -4.52 -10.96 -4.28
CA VAL A 143 -5.08 -9.61 -4.12
C VAL A 143 -5.67 -9.10 -5.45
N ASP A 144 -5.00 -9.33 -6.58
CA ASP A 144 -5.47 -8.91 -7.90
C ASP A 144 -6.80 -9.57 -8.27
N ASP A 145 -6.91 -10.90 -8.07
CA ASP A 145 -8.11 -11.69 -8.33
C ASP A 145 -9.27 -11.24 -7.44
N SER A 146 -9.02 -11.08 -6.13
CA SER A 146 -10.02 -10.66 -5.15
C SER A 146 -10.56 -9.25 -5.40
N LEU A 147 -9.73 -8.31 -5.84
CA LEU A 147 -10.21 -6.97 -6.19
C LEU A 147 -11.14 -6.98 -7.41
N GLU A 148 -11.02 -7.96 -8.32
CA GLU A 148 -11.99 -8.15 -9.40
C GLU A 148 -13.30 -8.72 -8.87
N GLU A 149 -13.21 -9.77 -8.04
CA GLU A 149 -14.37 -10.44 -7.44
C GLU A 149 -15.20 -9.46 -6.59
N ASP A 150 -14.54 -8.61 -5.81
CA ASP A 150 -15.16 -7.62 -4.92
C ASP A 150 -15.64 -6.36 -5.68
N LYS A 151 -15.48 -6.30 -7.01
CA LYS A 151 -15.75 -5.12 -7.86
C LYS A 151 -15.02 -3.85 -7.41
N MET A 152 -13.84 -4.02 -6.83
CA MET A 152 -13.00 -2.95 -6.27
C MET A 152 -11.80 -2.60 -7.15
N LEU A 153 -11.98 -2.76 -8.47
CA LEU A 153 -10.95 -2.53 -9.50
C LEU A 153 -10.28 -1.14 -9.43
N VAL A 154 -10.98 -0.15 -8.86
CA VAL A 154 -10.46 1.21 -8.66
C VAL A 154 -9.18 1.22 -7.83
N TYR A 155 -8.94 0.23 -6.97
CA TYR A 155 -7.76 0.16 -6.12
C TYR A 155 -6.54 -0.51 -6.75
N LYS A 156 -6.71 -1.26 -7.86
CA LYS A 156 -5.62 -1.98 -8.53
C LYS A 156 -4.40 -1.09 -8.86
N PRO A 157 -4.56 0.12 -9.43
CA PRO A 157 -3.42 0.96 -9.78
C PRO A 157 -2.65 1.49 -8.56
N TYR A 158 -3.20 1.33 -7.36
CA TYR A 158 -2.77 2.01 -6.16
C TYR A 158 -2.13 1.09 -5.11
N LEU A 159 -1.87 -0.15 -5.45
CA LEU A 159 -1.18 -1.10 -4.57
C LEU A 159 0.30 -1.21 -4.96
N MET A 160 1.20 -0.90 -4.04
CA MET A 160 2.65 -1.13 -4.21
C MET A 160 2.98 -2.61 -4.43
N LEU A 161 2.07 -3.50 -4.03
CA LEU A 161 2.17 -4.93 -4.33
C LEU A 161 2.30 -5.22 -5.84
N TYR A 162 1.79 -4.35 -6.73
CA TYR A 162 1.90 -4.50 -8.20
C TYR A 162 3.33 -4.31 -8.73
N LEU A 163 4.25 -3.79 -7.91
CA LEU A 163 5.66 -3.67 -8.25
C LEU A 163 6.39 -5.01 -8.16
N LEU A 164 5.83 -5.95 -7.40
CA LEU A 164 6.34 -7.32 -7.30
C LEU A 164 6.07 -8.12 -8.59
N LYS A 165 5.38 -7.52 -9.58
CA LYS A 165 5.08 -8.10 -10.89
C LYS A 165 6.29 -8.17 -11.84
N ALA A 166 7.47 -7.73 -11.42
CA ALA A 166 8.62 -7.64 -12.32
C ALA A 166 9.93 -8.14 -11.68
N LYS A 167 10.01 -9.43 -11.33
CA LYS A 167 11.23 -10.25 -11.44
C LYS A 167 10.88 -11.70 -11.72
#